data_AF-H3GQD3-F1
#
_entry.id   AF-H3GQD3-F1
#
_cell.length_a   1.000
_cell.length_b   1.000
_cell.length_c   1.000
_cell.angle_alpha   90.00
_cell.angle_beta   90.00
_cell.angle_gamma   90.00
#
_symmetry.space_group_name_H-M   'P 1'
#
loop_
_entity.id
_entity.type
_entity.pdbx_description
1 polymer ?
#
loop_
_entity_poly.entity_id
_entity_poly.type
_entity_poly.pdbx_seq_one_letter_code
_entity_poly.pdbx_strand_id
1 'polypeptide(L)'
;MTLVRRLQARAQRWHLLGRYYINKWHYDGSKWADRVWYGQGSTGNGPQVASVAFMITRNMRQQLLDAGFPPSAISKLPPAAAQKVIADKVSYAQFEELQKQQQVEQAAQQAKATLEQEQEQQSALVAADVVEQGEEQQRGRANLAALVVQQETPEGGVEVEVKKQS
;
A
#
# COMPACT_ATOMS: atom_id res chain seq x y z
N MET A 1 -19.42 74.35 1.69
CA MET A 1 -18.72 73.23 2.38
C MET A 1 -19.35 71.83 2.18
N THR A 2 -20.59 71.70 1.68
CA THR A 2 -21.28 70.39 1.56
C THR A 2 -20.98 69.64 0.25
N LEU A 3 -20.73 70.35 -0.85
CA LEU A 3 -20.46 69.74 -2.16
C LEU A 3 -19.11 69.01 -2.21
N VAL A 4 -18.07 69.58 -1.61
CA VAL A 4 -16.74 68.96 -1.52
C VAL A 4 -16.78 67.65 -0.73
N ARG A 5 -17.52 67.63 0.39
CA ARG A 5 -17.72 66.40 1.19
C ARG A 5 -18.52 65.34 0.43
N ARG A 6 -19.51 65.72 -0.37
CA ARG A 6 -20.26 64.79 -1.24
C ARG A 6 -19.40 64.21 -2.34
N LEU A 7 -18.54 65.02 -2.97
CA LEU A 7 -17.59 64.56 -3.98
C LEU A 7 -16.55 63.61 -3.38
N GLN A 8 -16.01 63.94 -2.20
CA GLN A 8 -15.06 63.09 -1.48
C GLN A 8 -15.67 61.73 -1.10
N ALA A 9 -16.90 61.71 -0.59
CA ALA A 9 -17.62 60.47 -0.28
C ALA A 9 -17.87 59.62 -1.54
N ARG A 10 -18.17 60.27 -2.68
CA ARG A 10 -18.34 59.58 -3.95
C ARG A 10 -17.02 58.98 -4.43
N ALA A 11 -15.92 59.72 -4.37
CA ALA A 11 -14.58 59.24 -4.72
C ALA A 11 -14.13 58.06 -3.85
N GLN A 12 -14.37 58.12 -2.53
CA GLN A 12 -14.10 57.00 -1.62
C GLN A 12 -14.92 55.76 -1.97
N ARG A 13 -16.20 55.93 -2.32
CA ARG A 13 -17.05 54.82 -2.78
C ARG A 13 -16.53 54.19 -4.07
N TRP A 14 -16.13 55.00 -5.05
CA TRP A 14 -15.51 54.52 -6.29
C TRP A 14 -14.20 53.77 -6.03
N HIS A 15 -13.37 54.24 -5.10
CA HIS A 15 -12.13 53.56 -4.73
C HIS A 15 -12.39 52.18 -4.11
N LEU A 16 -13.35 52.09 -3.18
CA LEU A 16 -13.74 50.81 -2.56
C LEU A 16 -14.34 49.84 -3.58
N LEU A 17 -15.22 50.33 -4.46
CA LEU A 17 -15.79 49.53 -5.55
C LEU A 17 -14.71 49.04 -6.51
N GLY A 18 -13.77 49.91 -6.90
CA GLY A 18 -12.67 49.55 -7.78
C GLY A 18 -11.83 48.40 -7.19
N ARG A 19 -11.43 48.53 -5.92
CA ARG A 19 -10.69 47.45 -5.22
C ARG A 19 -11.49 46.15 -5.15
N TYR A 20 -12.79 46.24 -4.86
CA TYR A 20 -13.66 45.06 -4.84
C TYR A 20 -13.69 44.37 -6.21
N TYR A 21 -13.91 45.11 -7.30
CA TYR A 21 -14.00 44.51 -8.63
C TYR A 21 -12.68 43.94 -9.11
N ILE A 22 -11.55 44.58 -8.80
CA ILE A 22 -10.21 44.05 -9.12
C ILE A 22 -9.99 42.74 -8.36
N ASN A 23 -10.26 42.70 -7.06
CA ASN A 23 -10.12 41.49 -6.25
C ASN A 23 -11.05 40.38 -6.72
N LYS A 24 -12.29 40.73 -7.07
CA LYS A 24 -13.27 39.79 -7.60
C LYS A 24 -12.80 39.23 -8.95
N TRP A 25 -12.32 40.08 -9.85
CA TRP A 25 -11.82 39.64 -11.15
C TRP A 25 -10.61 38.73 -11.01
N HIS A 26 -9.68 39.04 -10.11
CA HIS A 26 -8.55 38.17 -9.80
C HIS A 26 -9.00 36.81 -9.24
N TYR A 27 -9.96 36.82 -8.30
CA TYR A 27 -10.50 35.59 -7.71
C TYR A 27 -11.26 34.73 -8.74
N ASP A 28 -12.15 35.35 -9.51
CA ASP A 28 -12.95 34.66 -10.53
C ASP A 28 -12.02 34.13 -11.64
N GLY A 29 -11.01 34.92 -12.03
CA GLY A 29 -9.99 34.52 -13.00
C GLY A 29 -9.13 33.36 -12.52
N SER A 30 -8.64 33.41 -11.28
CA SER A 30 -7.85 32.30 -10.71
C SER A 30 -8.68 31.04 -10.54
N LYS A 31 -9.94 31.15 -10.11
CA LYS A 31 -10.86 30.00 -10.02
C LYS A 31 -11.26 29.44 -11.37
N TRP A 32 -11.40 30.29 -12.38
CA TRP A 32 -11.62 29.84 -13.75
C TRP A 32 -10.40 29.11 -14.29
N ALA A 33 -9.20 29.67 -14.09
CA ALA A 33 -7.96 29.04 -14.49
C ALA A 33 -7.78 27.67 -13.81
N ASP A 34 -8.03 27.59 -12.50
CA ASP A 34 -8.02 26.33 -11.76
C ASP A 34 -9.01 25.30 -12.35
N ARG A 35 -10.21 25.74 -12.74
CA ARG A 35 -11.22 24.87 -13.35
C ARG A 35 -10.81 24.37 -14.73
N VAL A 36 -10.17 25.23 -15.54
CA VAL A 36 -9.67 24.85 -16.87
C VAL A 36 -8.48 23.89 -16.75
N TRP A 37 -7.58 24.16 -15.80
CA TRP A 37 -6.33 23.41 -15.66
C TRP A 37 -6.49 22.07 -14.96
N TYR A 38 -7.28 22.03 -13.88
CA TYR A 38 -7.46 20.82 -13.04
C TYR A 38 -8.79 20.11 -13.27
N GLY A 39 -9.61 20.60 -14.21
CA GLY A 39 -10.93 20.08 -14.49
C GLY A 39 -11.96 20.50 -13.44
N GLN A 40 -13.23 20.46 -13.84
CA GLN A 40 -14.36 20.73 -12.95
C GLN A 40 -14.62 19.49 -12.08
N GLY A 41 -13.99 19.42 -10.91
CA GLY A 41 -14.29 18.39 -9.91
C GLY A 41 -15.79 18.40 -9.57
N SER A 42 -16.38 17.22 -9.46
CA SER A 42 -17.82 16.96 -9.20
C SER A 42 -18.39 17.71 -7.98
N THR A 43 -17.53 18.20 -7.09
CA THR A 43 -17.89 18.90 -5.85
C THR A 43 -17.39 20.35 -5.82
N GLY A 44 -17.52 21.11 -6.92
CA GLY A 44 -17.64 22.58 -6.91
C GLY A 44 -16.51 23.44 -6.33
N ASN A 45 -15.45 22.87 -5.73
CA ASN A 45 -14.35 23.60 -5.11
C ASN A 45 -13.06 22.77 -5.13
N GLY A 46 -12.21 23.02 -6.11
CA GLY A 46 -10.80 22.62 -6.10
C GLY A 46 -10.45 21.35 -6.87
N PRO A 47 -9.13 21.07 -7.00
CA PRO A 47 -8.63 19.87 -7.66
C PRO A 47 -9.22 18.62 -7.01
N GLN A 48 -9.49 17.59 -7.82
CA GLN A 48 -10.05 16.34 -7.35
C GLN A 48 -9.10 15.70 -6.34
N VAL A 49 -9.38 15.90 -5.05
CA VAL A 49 -8.63 15.26 -3.98
C VAL A 49 -8.91 13.76 -4.09
N ALA A 50 -7.86 12.95 -4.12
CA ALA A 50 -7.99 11.49 -4.13
C ALA A 50 -8.63 11.03 -2.82
N SER A 51 -9.97 11.06 -2.76
CA SER A 51 -10.73 10.60 -1.62
C SER A 51 -10.83 9.07 -1.69
N VAL A 52 -10.06 8.39 -0.87
CA VAL A 52 -10.20 6.94 -0.68
C VAL A 52 -11.46 6.70 0.12
N ALA A 53 -12.40 5.92 -0.42
CA ALA A 53 -13.61 5.56 0.30
C ALA A 53 -13.26 4.73 1.55
N PHE A 54 -13.54 5.28 2.73
CA PHE A 54 -13.39 4.57 4.02
C PHE A 54 -14.68 3.85 4.45
N MET A 55 -15.84 4.28 3.94
CA MET A 55 -17.15 3.71 4.28
C MET A 55 -18.12 3.84 3.09
N ILE A 56 -19.05 2.90 2.97
CA ILE A 56 -20.16 2.99 2.00
C ILE A 56 -21.15 4.05 2.50
N THR A 57 -21.26 5.16 1.76
CA THR A 57 -22.18 6.25 2.09
C THR A 57 -23.63 5.89 1.73
N ARG A 58 -24.59 6.67 2.26
CA ARG A 58 -26.01 6.50 1.91
C ARG A 58 -26.27 6.64 0.41
N ASN A 59 -25.60 7.58 -0.26
CA ASN A 59 -25.76 7.78 -1.70
C ASN A 59 -25.19 6.58 -2.49
N MET A 60 -24.00 6.09 -2.11
CA MET A 60 -23.44 4.87 -2.71
C MET A 60 -24.36 3.67 -2.52
N ARG A 61 -24.98 3.52 -1.34
CA ARG A 61 -25.96 2.46 -1.10
C ARG A 61 -27.17 2.57 -2.03
N GLN A 62 -27.67 3.78 -2.27
CA GLN A 62 -28.77 4.01 -3.21
C GLN A 62 -28.36 3.57 -4.63
N GLN A 63 -27.18 3.99 -5.09
CA GLN A 63 -26.65 3.64 -6.42
C GLN A 63 -26.43 2.14 -6.59
N LEU A 64 -25.99 1.44 -5.53
CA LEU A 64 -25.84 -0.01 -5.55
C LEU A 64 -27.19 -0.73 -5.58
N LEU A 65 -28.20 -0.22 -4.86
CA LEU A 65 -29.57 -0.75 -4.92
C LEU A 65 -30.15 -0.58 -6.32
N ASP A 66 -29.95 0.57 -6.95
CA ASP A 66 -30.39 0.84 -8.33
C ASP A 66 -29.68 -0.09 -9.34
N ALA A 67 -28.44 -0.50 -9.04
CA ALA A 67 -27.69 -1.51 -9.82
C ALA A 67 -28.09 -2.96 -9.51
N GLY A 68 -29.08 -3.18 -8.63
CA GLY A 68 -29.61 -4.50 -8.28
C GLY A 68 -28.86 -5.25 -7.18
N PHE A 69 -27.99 -4.58 -6.41
CA PHE A 69 -27.27 -5.22 -5.29
C PHE A 69 -28.20 -5.43 -4.10
N PRO A 70 -28.28 -6.65 -3.53
CA PRO A 70 -29.06 -6.89 -2.33
C PRO A 70 -28.40 -6.24 -1.10
N PRO A 71 -29.18 -5.76 -0.11
CA PRO A 71 -28.64 -5.08 1.09
C PRO A 71 -27.61 -5.91 1.87
N SER A 72 -27.78 -7.24 1.87
CA SER A 72 -26.88 -8.21 2.52
C SER A 72 -25.52 -8.33 1.83
N ALA A 73 -25.44 -8.08 0.52
CA ALA A 73 -24.18 -8.05 -0.21
C ALA A 73 -23.48 -6.71 -0.02
N ILE A 74 -24.24 -5.60 0.00
CA ILE A 74 -23.69 -4.25 0.19
C ILE A 74 -22.95 -4.14 1.54
N SER A 75 -23.48 -4.73 2.61
CA SER A 75 -22.84 -4.66 3.94
C SER A 75 -21.50 -5.38 4.03
N LYS A 76 -21.28 -6.40 3.20
CA LYS A 76 -20.03 -7.17 3.14
C LYS A 76 -19.01 -6.58 2.17
N LEU A 77 -19.43 -5.62 1.35
CA LEU A 77 -18.64 -5.09 0.26
C LEU A 77 -17.64 -4.05 0.80
N PRO A 78 -16.33 -4.16 0.48
CA PRO A 78 -15.38 -3.16 0.93
C PRO A 78 -15.66 -1.82 0.24
N PRO A 79 -15.55 -0.68 0.95
CA PRO A 79 -15.88 0.64 0.41
C PRO A 79 -15.15 1.00 -0.89
N ALA A 80 -13.88 0.61 -1.02
CA ALA A 80 -13.10 0.81 -2.24
C ALA A 80 -13.65 0.01 -3.45
N ALA A 81 -14.12 -1.23 -3.22
CA ALA A 81 -14.76 -2.01 -4.27
C ALA A 81 -16.12 -1.42 -4.64
N ALA A 82 -16.88 -0.92 -3.67
CA ALA A 82 -18.17 -0.26 -3.93
C ALA A 82 -18.00 0.95 -4.84
N GLN A 83 -16.97 1.76 -4.58
CA GLN A 83 -16.65 2.92 -5.41
C GLN A 83 -16.26 2.52 -6.84
N LYS A 84 -15.49 1.43 -7.01
CA LYS A 84 -15.16 0.89 -8.34
C LYS A 84 -16.41 0.40 -9.08
N VAL A 85 -17.25 -0.40 -8.42
CA VAL A 85 -18.51 -0.91 -9.00
C VAL A 85 -19.41 0.25 -9.48
N ILE A 86 -19.51 1.32 -8.68
CA ILE A 86 -20.27 2.51 -9.04
C ILE A 86 -19.63 3.26 -10.22
N ALA A 87 -18.30 3.42 -10.22
CA ALA A 87 -17.57 4.08 -11.29
C ALA A 87 -17.72 3.32 -12.63
N ASP A 88 -17.62 2.00 -12.57
CA ASP A 88 -17.67 1.09 -13.72
C ASP A 88 -19.11 0.71 -14.12
N LYS A 89 -20.12 1.12 -13.33
CA LYS A 89 -21.55 0.83 -13.52
C LYS A 89 -21.86 -0.65 -13.71
N VAL A 90 -21.22 -1.49 -12.91
CA VAL A 90 -21.31 -2.95 -12.99
C VAL A 90 -22.58 -3.46 -12.32
N SER A 91 -23.28 -4.41 -12.95
CA SER A 91 -24.46 -5.04 -12.37
C SER A 91 -24.09 -6.13 -11.35
N TYR A 92 -25.03 -6.48 -10.47
CA TYR A 92 -24.78 -7.51 -9.44
C TYR A 92 -24.32 -8.87 -10.03
N ALA A 93 -24.91 -9.30 -11.15
CA ALA A 93 -24.53 -10.55 -11.81
C ALA A 93 -23.07 -10.56 -12.29
N GLN A 94 -22.64 -9.45 -12.91
CA GLN A 94 -21.26 -9.29 -13.36
C GLN A 94 -20.28 -9.21 -12.18
N PHE A 95 -20.71 -8.63 -11.06
CA PHE A 95 -19.89 -8.56 -9.86
C PHE A 95 -19.66 -9.94 -9.22
N GLU A 96 -20.66 -10.83 -9.21
CA GLU A 96 -20.46 -12.20 -8.71
C GLU A 96 -19.46 -12.99 -9.57
N GLU A 97 -19.48 -12.82 -10.90
CA GLU A 97 -18.52 -13.45 -11.80
C GLU A 97 -17.09 -12.97 -11.52
N LEU A 98 -16.92 -11.65 -11.32
CA LEU A 98 -15.64 -11.06 -10.95
C LEU A 98 -15.13 -11.53 -9.58
N GLN A 99 -16.02 -11.69 -8.60
CA GLN A 99 -15.62 -12.24 -7.30
C GLN A 99 -15.14 -13.69 -7.40
N LYS A 100 -15.81 -14.52 -8.19
CA LYS A 100 -15.40 -15.92 -8.40
C LYS A 100 -14.01 -15.99 -9.04
N GLN A 101 -13.74 -15.13 -10.02
CA GLN A 101 -12.42 -15.07 -10.67
C GLN A 101 -11.32 -14.63 -9.69
N GLN A 102 -11.57 -13.61 -8.88
CA GLN A 102 -10.59 -13.13 -7.88
C GLN A 102 -10.27 -14.18 -6.81
N GLN A 103 -11.26 -14.99 -6.40
CA GLN A 103 -11.01 -16.09 -5.44
C GLN A 103 -10.10 -17.18 -6.03
N VAL A 104 -10.28 -17.51 -7.32
CA VAL A 104 -9.42 -18.49 -8.01
C VAL A 104 -8.00 -17.95 -8.15
N GLU A 105 -7.84 -16.67 -8.49
CA GLU A 105 -6.51 -16.04 -8.59
C GLU A 105 -5.78 -15.98 -7.24
N GLN A 106 -6.49 -15.65 -6.16
CA GLN A 106 -5.91 -15.65 -4.81
C GLN A 106 -5.49 -17.05 -4.36
N ALA A 107 -6.32 -18.07 -4.63
CA ALA A 107 -5.97 -19.46 -4.35
C ALA A 107 -4.75 -19.92 -5.17
N ALA A 108 -4.65 -19.52 -6.44
CA ALA A 108 -3.51 -19.83 -7.29
C ALA A 108 -2.22 -19.13 -6.81
N GLN A 109 -2.31 -17.90 -6.32
CA GLN A 109 -1.17 -17.17 -5.75
C GLN A 109 -0.70 -17.78 -4.43
N GLN A 110 -1.63 -18.18 -3.57
CA GLN A 110 -1.29 -18.89 -2.33
C GLN A 110 -0.62 -20.23 -2.63
N ALA A 111 -1.14 -21.00 -3.58
CA ALA A 111 -0.53 -22.26 -4.01
C ALA A 111 0.89 -22.07 -4.57
N LYS A 112 1.12 -21.00 -5.34
CA LYS A 112 2.47 -20.65 -5.82
C LYS A 112 3.41 -20.27 -4.68
N ALA A 113 2.94 -19.45 -3.73
CA ALA A 113 3.74 -19.03 -2.59
C ALA A 113 4.10 -20.20 -1.67
N THR A 114 3.19 -21.16 -1.46
CA THR A 114 3.50 -22.39 -0.70
C THR A 114 4.50 -23.28 -1.43
N LEU A 115 4.40 -23.42 -2.75
CA LEU A 115 5.35 -24.20 -3.53
C LEU A 115 6.76 -23.58 -3.50
N GLU A 116 6.87 -22.25 -3.59
CA GLU A 116 8.16 -21.55 -3.49
C GLU A 116 8.80 -21.74 -2.09
N GLN A 117 8.00 -21.68 -1.01
CA GLN A 117 8.50 -21.95 0.34
C GLN A 117 8.95 -23.40 0.56
N GLU A 118 8.22 -24.38 0.01
CA GLU A 118 8.60 -25.79 0.09
C GLU A 118 9.88 -26.08 -0.71
N GLN A 119 10.07 -25.41 -1.85
CA GLN A 119 11.25 -25.56 -2.71
C GLN A 119 12.51 -24.96 -2.07
N GLU A 120 12.37 -23.84 -1.34
CA GLU A 120 13.45 -23.26 -0.54
C GLU A 120 13.82 -24.16 0.65
N GLN A 121 12.85 -24.77 1.33
CA GLN A 121 13.11 -25.70 2.44
C GLN A 121 13.77 -27.01 1.97
N GLN A 122 13.36 -27.56 0.82
CA GLN A 122 14.00 -28.73 0.24
C GLN A 122 15.42 -28.42 -0.25
N SER A 123 15.67 -27.23 -0.83
CA SER A 123 17.01 -26.81 -1.24
C SER A 123 17.95 -26.61 -0.04
N ALA A 124 17.42 -26.14 1.10
CA ALA A 124 18.17 -26.00 2.34
C ALA A 124 18.50 -27.37 3.00
N LEU A 125 17.60 -28.35 2.93
CA LEU A 125 17.82 -29.71 3.43
C LEU A 125 18.83 -30.49 2.59
N VAL A 126 18.80 -30.36 1.26
CA VAL A 126 19.80 -31.00 0.38
C VAL A 126 21.19 -30.38 0.55
N ALA A 127 21.28 -29.07 0.84
CA ALA A 127 22.55 -28.43 1.17
C ALA A 127 23.12 -28.90 2.52
N ALA A 128 22.27 -29.24 3.49
CA ALA A 128 22.71 -29.81 4.77
C ALA A 128 23.17 -31.28 4.63
N ASP A 129 22.48 -32.08 3.82
CA ASP A 129 22.81 -33.50 3.59
C ASP A 129 24.10 -33.68 2.75
N VAL A 130 24.42 -32.71 1.87
CA VAL A 130 25.68 -32.70 1.10
C VAL A 130 26.88 -32.31 1.96
N VAL A 131 26.68 -31.60 3.09
CA VAL A 131 27.78 -31.25 4.00
C VAL A 131 28.14 -32.44 4.91
N GLU A 132 27.19 -33.27 5.34
CA GLU A 132 27.51 -34.48 6.12
C GLU A 132 28.14 -35.60 5.27
N GLN A 133 27.79 -35.73 3.98
CA GLN A 133 28.45 -36.70 3.08
C GLN A 133 29.86 -36.27 2.64
N GLY A 134 30.25 -35.01 2.87
CA GLY A 134 31.60 -34.51 2.58
C GLY A 134 32.67 -34.90 3.62
N GLU A 135 32.29 -35.18 4.86
CA GLU A 135 33.26 -35.45 5.94
C GLU A 135 33.56 -36.94 6.15
N GLU A 136 32.70 -37.87 5.74
CA GLU A 136 32.99 -39.31 5.91
C GLU A 136 33.93 -39.89 4.83
N GLN A 137 34.05 -39.25 3.66
CA GLN A 137 34.85 -39.81 2.56
C GLN A 137 36.36 -39.44 2.60
N GLN A 138 36.81 -38.68 3.61
CA GLN A 138 38.23 -38.42 3.85
C GLN A 138 38.85 -39.27 4.98
N ARG A 139 38.06 -40.00 5.78
CA ARG A 139 38.58 -40.83 6.88
C ARG A 139 38.98 -42.26 6.51
N GLY A 140 38.68 -42.70 5.28
CA GLY A 140 38.89 -44.10 4.85
C GLY A 140 40.24 -44.45 4.21
N ARG A 141 41.15 -43.49 3.97
CA ARG A 141 42.35 -43.73 3.14
C ARG A 141 43.71 -43.38 3.76
N ALA A 142 43.77 -43.07 5.05
CA ALA A 142 45.00 -42.63 5.72
C ALA A 142 45.55 -43.59 6.82
N ASN A 143 45.04 -44.82 6.92
CA ASN A 143 45.45 -45.76 7.97
C ASN A 143 46.16 -47.01 7.41
N LEU A 144 47.30 -46.85 6.72
CA LEU A 144 48.16 -48.01 6.39
C LEU A 144 49.68 -47.77 6.43
N ALA A 145 50.19 -46.61 6.84
CA ALA A 145 51.65 -46.42 6.90
C ALA A 145 52.09 -45.35 7.91
N ALA A 146 52.13 -45.70 9.20
CA ALA A 146 52.99 -45.01 10.17
C ALA A 146 53.21 -45.93 11.39
N LEU A 147 54.13 -46.87 11.22
CA LEU A 147 54.81 -47.62 12.27
C LEU A 147 55.81 -46.68 12.98
N VAL A 148 56.11 -46.95 14.26
CA VAL A 148 57.29 -46.47 15.06
C VAL A 148 57.07 -45.11 15.77
N VAL A 149 57.30 -44.85 17.08
CA VAL A 149 57.63 -45.54 18.35
C VAL A 149 57.68 -44.45 19.46
N GLN A 150 57.25 -44.80 20.69
CA GLN A 150 57.61 -44.27 22.05
C GLN A 150 57.46 -42.76 22.41
N GLN A 151 56.63 -42.44 23.42
CA GLN A 151 56.94 -42.10 24.85
C GLN A 151 57.51 -40.65 25.00
N GLU A 152 57.10 -39.75 25.91
CA GLU A 152 56.60 -39.78 27.29
C GLU A 152 55.69 -38.56 27.61
N THR A 153 54.86 -38.70 28.66
CA THR A 153 54.24 -37.70 29.56
C THR A 153 55.26 -36.76 30.26
N PRO A 154 54.93 -35.70 31.06
CA PRO A 154 53.62 -35.12 31.46
C PRO A 154 53.58 -33.56 31.69
N GLU A 155 52.42 -33.08 32.20
CA GLU A 155 52.16 -31.93 33.12
C GLU A 155 51.93 -30.47 32.67
N GLY A 156 50.93 -29.86 33.35
CA GLY A 156 50.65 -28.41 33.47
C GLY A 156 49.63 -27.89 32.44
N GLY A 157 48.45 -27.36 32.76
CA GLY A 157 48.01 -26.53 33.88
C GLY A 157 47.45 -25.20 33.33
N VAL A 158 46.46 -24.62 34.01
CA VAL A 158 45.87 -23.25 33.88
C VAL A 158 44.57 -23.17 33.02
N GLU A 159 43.35 -23.09 33.59
CA GLU A 159 42.65 -21.91 34.20
C GLU A 159 42.43 -20.73 33.22
N VAL A 160 41.35 -19.95 33.10
CA VAL A 160 40.00 -19.78 33.69
C VAL A 160 39.16 -18.98 32.66
N GLU A 161 37.82 -19.00 32.82
CA GLU A 161 36.88 -17.83 32.74
C GLU A 161 36.70 -17.07 31.39
N VAL A 162 35.52 -16.61 30.95
CA VAL A 162 34.57 -15.62 31.52
C VAL A 162 33.33 -15.66 30.59
N LYS A 163 32.13 -16.06 31.07
CA LYS A 163 31.02 -15.21 31.56
C LYS A 163 30.02 -14.76 30.47
N LYS A 164 28.82 -15.35 30.54
CA LYS A 164 27.57 -14.82 29.96
C LYS A 164 27.14 -13.58 30.74
N GLN A 165 26.75 -12.53 30.04
CA GLN A 165 25.89 -11.48 30.58
C GLN A 165 24.67 -11.31 29.67
N SER A 166 23.50 -11.32 30.32
CA SER A 166 22.24 -10.80 29.82
C SER A 166 22.16 -9.30 30.08
#